data_AF-A0A524MLW4-F1
#
_entry.id   AF-A0A524MLW4-F1
#
_cell.length_a   1.000
_cell.length_b   1.000
_cell.length_c   1.000
_cell.angle_alpha   90.00
_cell.angle_beta   90.00
_cell.angle_gamma   90.00
#
_symmetry.space_group_name_H-M   'P 1'
#
loop_
_entity.id
_entity.type
_entity.pdbx_description
1 polymer ?
#
loop_
_entity_poly.entity_id
_entity_poly.type
_entity_poly.pdbx_seq_one_letter_code
_entity_poly.pdbx_strand_id
1 'polypeptide(L)'
;MSSIQEFPQITLTDVFNRFSIGLKSGVVVVTPNRRLAMVLQLEFNSSQVARGRITWGTPDILPIAAFIERAYKEVAYSEQAIKLPILLTPAQEQALWEDIIRH
;
A
#
# COMPACT_ATOMS: atom_id res chain seq x y z
N MET A 1 14.43 21.66 11.66
CA MET A 1 14.59 20.19 11.51
C MET A 1 13.98 19.49 12.74
N SER A 2 12.67 19.60 12.98
CA SER A 2 12.02 19.09 14.21
C SER A 2 10.73 18.29 13.98
N SER A 3 10.32 18.04 12.73
CA SER A 3 8.98 17.50 12.43
C SER A 3 8.92 15.96 12.34
N ILE A 4 10.05 15.25 12.46
CA ILE A 4 10.08 13.77 12.40
C ILE A 4 9.74 13.15 13.77
N GLN A 5 9.84 13.93 14.86
CA GLN A 5 9.59 13.47 16.24
C GLN A 5 8.11 13.23 16.57
N GLU A 6 7.17 13.59 15.69
CA GLU A 6 5.73 13.43 15.95
C GLU A 6 5.19 12.04 15.55
N PHE A 7 5.99 11.21 14.86
CA PHE A 7 5.56 9.87 14.47
C PHE A 7 6.12 8.80 15.41
N PRO A 8 5.28 7.91 15.96
CA PRO A 8 5.75 6.79 16.75
C PRO A 8 6.70 5.93 15.92
N GLN A 9 7.91 5.74 16.42
CA GLN A 9 8.92 4.93 15.77
C GLN A 9 8.58 3.45 15.95
N ILE A 10 8.80 2.65 14.91
CA ILE A 10 8.62 1.20 14.93
C ILE A 10 9.81 0.54 14.24
N THR A 11 10.28 -0.58 14.78
CA THR A 11 11.36 -1.33 14.13
C THR A 11 10.83 -2.18 12.98
N LEU A 12 11.66 -2.47 11.99
CA LEU A 12 11.28 -3.37 10.89
C LEU A 12 10.90 -4.76 11.39
N THR A 13 11.58 -5.25 12.42
CA THR A 13 11.27 -6.54 13.04
C THR A 13 9.86 -6.55 13.64
N ASP A 14 9.46 -5.46 14.31
CA ASP A 14 8.10 -5.33 14.86
C ASP A 14 7.04 -5.28 13.76
N VAL A 15 7.31 -4.55 12.67
CA VAL A 15 6.44 -4.54 11.49
C VAL A 15 6.27 -5.96 10.92
N PHE A 16 7.36 -6.71 10.75
CA PHE A 16 7.30 -8.08 10.24
C PHE A 16 6.60 -9.05 11.19
N ASN A 17 6.76 -8.86 12.50
CA ASN A 17 6.03 -9.66 13.49
C ASN A 17 4.52 -9.43 13.40
N ARG A 18 4.06 -8.20 13.11
CA ARG A 18 2.64 -7.90 12.95
C ARG A 18 1.99 -8.67 11.79
N PHE A 19 2.66 -8.77 10.63
CA PHE A 19 2.16 -9.58 9.50
C PHE A 19 1.97 -11.07 9.85
N SER A 20 2.74 -11.58 10.81
CA SER A 20 2.76 -13.01 11.14
C SER A 20 1.61 -13.49 12.03
N ILE A 21 0.74 -12.59 12.52
CA ILE A 21 -0.35 -12.88 13.47
C ILE A 21 -1.62 -13.44 12.77
N GLY A 22 -1.50 -13.92 11.53
CA GLY A 22 -2.54 -14.65 10.80
C GLY A 22 -3.26 -13.79 9.73
N LEU A 23 -4.11 -14.45 8.93
CA LEU A 23 -4.79 -13.87 7.75
C LEU A 23 -5.63 -12.60 8.02
N LYS A 24 -5.88 -12.26 9.28
CA LYS A 24 -6.64 -11.07 9.72
C LYS A 24 -5.78 -9.99 10.38
N SER A 25 -4.46 -10.05 10.26
CA SER A 25 -3.61 -8.90 10.60
C SER A 25 -3.93 -7.79 9.60
N GLY A 26 -4.89 -6.92 9.93
CA GLY A 26 -5.27 -5.73 9.15
C GLY A 26 -4.20 -4.64 9.13
N VAL A 27 -2.92 -5.04 9.07
CA VAL A 27 -1.78 -4.15 9.01
C VAL A 27 -1.39 -4.00 7.55
N VAL A 28 -1.43 -2.76 7.08
CA VAL A 28 -0.97 -2.35 5.76
C VAL A 28 0.27 -1.49 5.95
N VAL A 29 1.37 -1.84 5.30
CA VAL A 29 2.57 -1.00 5.25
C VAL A 29 2.54 -0.21 3.96
N VAL A 30 2.41 1.11 4.08
CA VAL A 30 2.43 2.01 2.94
C VAL A 30 3.84 2.56 2.76
N THR A 31 4.37 2.45 1.55
CA THR A 31 5.71 2.91 1.19
C THR A 31 5.64 4.09 0.21
N PRO A 32 6.67 4.95 0.14
CA PRO A 32 6.67 6.07 -0.79
C PRO A 32 6.71 5.65 -2.27
N ASN A 33 7.24 4.47 -2.58
CA ASN A 33 7.42 4.01 -3.95
C ASN A 33 7.51 2.48 -4.06
N ARG A 34 7.38 1.99 -5.30
CA ARG A 34 7.43 0.55 -5.64
C ARG A 34 8.75 -0.11 -5.23
N ARG A 35 9.87 0.62 -5.32
CA ARG A 35 11.20 0.09 -4.99
C ARG A 35 11.28 -0.29 -3.51
N LEU A 36 10.82 0.58 -2.61
CA LEU A 36 10.82 0.27 -1.17
C LEU A 36 9.84 -0.86 -0.83
N ALA A 37 8.65 -0.88 -1.43
CA ALA A 37 7.70 -1.99 -1.25
C ALA A 37 8.34 -3.34 -1.59
N MET A 38 9.04 -3.43 -2.73
CA MET A 38 9.71 -4.64 -3.17
C MET A 38 10.83 -5.07 -2.21
N VAL A 39 11.66 -4.12 -1.75
CA VAL A 39 12.74 -4.42 -0.79
C VAL A 39 12.17 -5.00 0.51
N LEU A 40 11.15 -4.36 1.09
CA LEU A 40 10.52 -4.84 2.32
C LEU A 40 9.82 -6.20 2.15
N GLN A 41 9.23 -6.43 0.99
CA GLN A 41 8.64 -7.73 0.64
C GLN A 41 9.69 -8.84 0.60
N LEU A 42 10.87 -8.57 0.02
CA LEU A 42 11.98 -9.51 -0.04
C LEU A 42 12.56 -9.78 1.36
N GLU A 43 12.79 -8.74 2.16
CA GLU A 43 13.28 -8.87 3.53
C GLU A 43 12.32 -9.67 4.42
N PHE A 44 11.01 -9.41 4.30
CA PHE A 44 10.01 -10.21 5.00
C PHE A 44 10.10 -11.68 4.59
N ASN A 45 10.14 -11.97 3.29
CA ASN A 45 10.24 -13.35 2.78
C ASN A 45 11.50 -14.05 3.28
N SER A 46 12.67 -13.39 3.21
CA SER A 46 13.92 -13.91 3.76
C SER A 46 13.82 -14.20 5.26
N SER A 47 13.12 -13.35 6.02
CA SER A 47 12.89 -13.58 7.46
C SER A 47 12.00 -14.81 7.72
N GLN A 48 11.03 -15.10 6.87
CA GLN A 48 10.17 -16.28 7.01
C GLN A 48 10.95 -17.57 6.69
N VAL A 49 11.79 -17.55 5.65
CA VAL A 49 12.70 -18.66 5.31
C VAL A 49 13.67 -18.93 6.45
N ALA A 50 14.29 -17.88 7.01
CA ALA A 50 15.20 -18.03 8.15
C ALA A 50 14.51 -18.60 9.41
N ARG A 51 13.19 -18.42 9.54
CA ARG A 51 12.36 -19.01 10.61
C ARG A 51 11.91 -20.45 10.29
N GLY A 52 12.39 -21.05 9.21
CA GLY A 52 12.05 -22.42 8.80
C GLY A 52 10.61 -22.59 8.29
N ARG A 53 9.92 -21.48 7.94
CA ARG A 53 8.57 -21.58 7.38
C ARG A 53 8.64 -22.02 5.93
N ILE A 54 7.69 -22.87 5.54
CA ILE A 54 7.57 -23.40 4.18
C ILE A 54 6.50 -22.63 3.39
N THR A 55 5.50 -22.10 4.08
CA THR A 55 4.45 -21.24 3.52
C THR A 55 4.08 -20.12 4.51
N TRP A 56 3.66 -18.97 3.99
CA TRP A 56 3.17 -17.83 4.75
C TRP A 56 2.24 -16.97 3.89
N GLY A 57 1.41 -16.15 4.53
CA GLY A 57 0.57 -15.17 3.82
C GLY A 57 1.43 -14.05 3.22
N THR A 58 1.03 -13.56 2.04
CA THR A 58 1.66 -12.38 1.44
C THR A 58 1.45 -11.18 2.36
N PRO A 59 2.51 -10.47 2.79
CA PRO A 59 2.37 -9.29 3.62
C PRO A 59 1.74 -8.16 2.78
N ASP A 60 0.90 -7.34 3.41
CA ASP A 60 0.23 -6.23 2.74
C ASP A 60 1.15 -4.99 2.74
N ILE A 61 2.07 -4.95 1.76
CA ILE A 61 3.04 -3.86 1.58
C ILE A 61 2.78 -3.20 0.24
N LEU A 62 2.29 -1.95 0.27
CA LEU A 62 1.86 -1.23 -0.93
C LEU A 62 2.60 0.11 -1.08
N PRO A 63 2.94 0.53 -2.31
CA PRO A 63 3.27 1.93 -2.54
C PRO A 63 2.02 2.80 -2.34
N ILE A 64 2.22 4.06 -1.92
CA ILE A 64 1.14 5.01 -1.60
C ILE A 64 0.08 5.11 -2.69
N ALA A 65 0.50 5.18 -3.96
CA ALA A 65 -0.43 5.24 -5.10
C ALA A 65 -1.36 4.00 -5.17
N ALA A 66 -0.81 2.80 -4.94
CA ALA A 66 -1.60 1.57 -4.97
C ALA A 66 -2.51 1.44 -3.74
N PHE A 67 -2.09 1.95 -2.58
CA PHE A 67 -2.93 1.99 -1.38
C PHE A 67 -4.17 2.87 -1.61
N ILE A 68 -3.98 4.08 -2.16
CA ILE A 68 -5.09 4.99 -2.47
C ILE A 68 -6.03 4.37 -3.51
N GLU A 69 -5.47 3.80 -4.58
CA GLU A 69 -6.26 3.13 -5.62
C GLU A 69 -7.11 1.97 -5.04
N ARG A 70 -6.53 1.16 -4.15
CA ARG A 70 -7.24 0.07 -3.48
C ARG A 70 -8.37 0.62 -2.59
N ALA A 71 -8.09 1.59 -1.74
CA ALA A 71 -9.09 2.21 -0.87
C ALA A 71 -10.24 2.84 -1.67
N TYR A 72 -9.93 3.47 -2.79
CA TYR A 72 -10.93 4.05 -3.69
C TYR A 72 -11.88 2.99 -4.26
N LYS A 73 -11.30 1.87 -4.75
CA LYS A 73 -12.09 0.75 -5.29
C LYS A 73 -12.95 0.12 -4.20
N GLU A 74 -12.42 -0.08 -2.99
CA GLU A 74 -13.18 -0.64 -1.87
C GLU A 74 -14.44 0.18 -1.57
N VAL A 75 -14.35 1.51 -1.56
CA VAL A 75 -15.52 2.38 -1.35
C VAL A 75 -16.45 2.38 -2.56
N ALA A 76 -15.90 2.43 -3.79
CA ALA A 76 -16.69 2.43 -5.02
C ALA A 76 -17.56 1.18 -5.19
N TYR A 77 -17.12 0.03 -4.67
CA TYR A 77 -17.86 -1.23 -4.70
C TYR A 77 -18.60 -1.55 -3.39
N SER A 78 -18.61 -0.64 -2.41
CA SER A 78 -19.31 -0.84 -1.13
C SER A 78 -20.83 -0.61 -1.26
N GLU A 79 -21.64 -1.23 -0.40
CA GLU A 79 -23.09 -1.00 -0.36
C GLU A 79 -23.45 0.44 0.02
N GLN A 80 -22.55 1.13 0.72
CA GLN A 80 -22.66 2.56 1.02
C GLN A 80 -22.18 3.44 -0.14
N ALA A 81 -22.10 2.89 -1.37
CA ALA A 81 -21.59 3.52 -2.59
C ALA A 81 -21.88 5.02 -2.61
N ILE A 82 -20.90 5.78 -2.11
CA ILE A 82 -20.79 7.20 -2.37
C ILE A 82 -20.72 7.29 -3.89
N LYS A 83 -21.38 8.26 -4.51
CA LYS A 83 -21.23 8.55 -5.94
C LYS A 83 -19.82 9.09 -6.20
N LEU A 84 -18.82 8.24 -6.01
CA LEU A 84 -17.45 8.51 -6.32
C LEU A 84 -17.33 8.61 -7.83
N PRO A 85 -16.59 9.60 -8.36
CA PRO A 85 -16.32 9.66 -9.78
C PRO A 85 -15.59 8.39 -10.25
N ILE A 86 -15.60 8.17 -11.56
CA ILE A 86 -14.83 7.06 -12.13
C ILE A 86 -13.34 7.40 -11.99
N LEU A 87 -12.54 6.47 -11.50
CA LEU A 87 -11.10 6.60 -11.48
C LEU A 87 -10.56 6.59 -12.91
N LEU A 88 -9.92 7.68 -13.32
CA LEU A 88 -9.36 7.80 -14.66
C LEU A 88 -8.12 6.91 -14.80
N THR A 89 -8.00 6.29 -15.96
CA THR A 89 -6.73 5.69 -16.39
C THR A 89 -5.73 6.80 -16.71
N PRO A 90 -4.40 6.51 -16.70
CA PRO A 90 -3.39 7.50 -17.07
C PRO A 90 -3.63 8.14 -18.45
N ALA A 91 -4.15 7.37 -19.41
CA ALA A 91 -4.48 7.87 -20.74
C ALA A 91 -5.69 8.83 -20.73
N GLN A 92 -6.71 8.54 -19.91
CA GLN A 92 -7.87 9.43 -19.74
C GLN A 92 -7.50 10.71 -19.01
N GLU A 93 -6.66 10.63 -17.97
CA GLU A 93 -6.12 11.80 -17.28
C GLU A 93 -5.32 12.69 -18.23
N GLN A 94 -4.45 12.10 -19.05
CA GLN A 94 -3.68 12.83 -20.06
C GLN A 94 -4.58 13.53 -21.08
N ALA A 95 -5.57 12.82 -21.64
CA ALA A 95 -6.49 13.39 -22.62
C ALA A 95 -7.30 14.57 -22.04
N LEU A 96 -7.71 14.45 -20.77
CA LEU A 96 -8.42 15.52 -20.06
C LEU A 96 -7.52 16.76 -19.86
N TRP A 97 -6.27 16.55 -19.45
CA TRP A 97 -5.32 17.66 -19.31
C TRP A 97 -5.02 18.35 -20.64
N GLU A 98 -4.86 17.60 -21.73
CA GLU A 98 -4.63 18.16 -23.07
C GLU A 98 -5.81 19.01 -23.55
N ASP A 99 -7.05 18.58 -23.27
CA ASP A 99 -8.26 19.33 -23.62
C ASP A 99 -8.35 20.65 -22.84
N ILE A 100 -8.10 20.60 -21.53
CA ILE A 100 -8.13 21.78 -20.65
C ILE A 100 -7.06 22.81 -21.04
N ILE A 101 -5.84 22.37 -21.39
CA ILE A 101 -4.73 23.28 -21.71
C ILE A 101 -4.88 23.92 -23.10
N ARG A 102 -5.57 23.24 -24.04
CA ARG A 102 -5.79 23.77 -25.40
C ARG A 102 -6.89 24.84 -25.48
N HIS A 103 -7.74 24.96 -24.45
CA HIS A 103 -8.81 25.94 -24.35
C HIS A 103 -8.47 27.05 -23.34
#